data_AF-A0A7S2QHY8-F1
#
_entry.id   AF-A0A7S2QHY8-F1
#
_cell.length_a   1.000
_cell.length_b   1.000
_cell.length_c   1.000
_cell.angle_alpha   90.00
_cell.angle_beta   90.00
_cell.angle_gamma   90.00
#
_symmetry.space_group_name_H-M   'P 1'
#
loop_
_entity.id
_entity.type
_entity.pdbx_description
1 polymer ?
#
loop_
_entity_poly.entity_id
_entity_poly.type
_entity_poly.pdbx_seq_one_letter_code
_entity_poly.pdbx_strand_id
1 'polypeptide(L)'
;SGPSALAAPPHSPAGRAAARTAGRGAMAAPTLTKEQAKEALDEAMAILEDEENKKKCVECITAIKAEKLEPMQEKMKLMSELVPLVTPMVQGPMEKYGFNKDTLMMGMMQINMHASADPDMQPKVAKIMRALQGNFDD
;
A
#
# COMPACT_ATOMS: atom_id res chain seq x y z
N SER A 1 38.69 41.43 14.86
CA SER A 1 39.58 40.26 14.85
C SER A 1 38.99 39.23 15.81
N GLY A 2 38.59 38.01 15.43
CA GLY A 2 38.77 37.28 14.18
C GLY A 2 37.52 36.51 13.75
N PRO A 3 37.58 35.77 12.63
CA PRO A 3 36.41 35.18 11.99
C PRO A 3 36.09 33.78 12.55
N SER A 4 34.84 33.57 12.98
CA SER A 4 34.29 32.23 13.19
C SER A 4 34.03 31.60 11.82
N ALA A 5 34.97 30.77 11.37
CA ALA A 5 34.82 29.90 10.22
C ALA A 5 33.84 28.77 10.57
N LEU A 6 32.58 28.91 10.14
CA LEU A 6 31.61 27.82 10.14
C LEU A 6 31.93 26.92 8.93
N ALA A 7 32.68 25.85 9.18
CA ALA A 7 33.00 24.85 8.17
C ALA A 7 31.75 24.02 7.84
N ALA A 8 31.31 24.07 6.59
CA ALA A 8 30.33 23.15 6.02
C ALA A 8 30.98 21.77 5.79
N PRO A 9 30.32 20.65 6.13
CA PRO A 9 30.77 19.35 5.67
C PRO A 9 30.29 19.07 4.22
N PRO A 10 31.06 18.31 3.44
CA PRO A 10 30.91 18.13 2.00
C PRO A 10 29.78 17.18 1.61
N HIS A 11 29.23 17.41 0.42
CA HIS A 11 28.38 16.48 -0.31
C HIS A 11 29.15 15.21 -0.73
N SER A 12 28.42 14.10 -0.75
CA SER A 12 28.59 12.85 -1.53
C SER A 12 29.25 11.65 -0.81
N PRO A 13 28.94 10.38 -1.18
CA PRO A 13 28.02 9.91 -2.24
C PRO A 13 26.87 9.03 -1.72
N ALA A 14 25.68 9.20 -2.30
CA ALA A 14 24.56 8.26 -2.16
C ALA A 14 24.86 7.01 -3.00
N GLY A 15 25.29 5.94 -2.33
CA GLY A 15 25.52 4.64 -2.96
C GLY A 15 25.65 3.55 -1.92
N ARG A 16 24.62 2.68 -1.85
CA ARG A 16 24.58 1.36 -1.19
C ARG A 16 24.84 1.33 0.33
N ALA A 17 23.77 1.08 1.08
CA ALA A 17 23.62 -0.06 1.99
C ALA A 17 22.44 0.16 2.96
N ALA A 18 21.21 0.07 2.47
CA ALA A 18 20.03 -0.02 3.34
C ALA A 18 19.76 -1.50 3.65
N ALA A 19 20.61 -2.11 4.49
CA ALA A 19 20.26 -3.33 5.20
C ALA A 19 21.11 -3.41 6.47
N ARG A 20 20.42 -3.61 7.60
CA ARG A 20 20.90 -3.95 8.95
C ARG A 20 21.08 -2.78 9.93
N THR A 21 19.99 -2.43 10.59
CA THR A 21 20.01 -2.23 12.05
C THR A 21 18.66 -2.60 12.66
N ALA A 22 18.52 -3.85 13.09
CA ALA A 22 17.45 -4.28 13.97
C ALA A 22 17.77 -3.78 15.40
N GLY A 23 17.25 -2.60 15.75
CA GLY A 23 17.20 -2.09 17.11
C GLY A 23 15.77 -2.18 17.63
N ARG A 24 15.52 -3.02 18.65
CA ARG A 24 14.26 -3.07 19.40
C ARG A 24 14.02 -1.73 20.10
N GLY A 25 12.93 -1.04 19.78
CA GLY A 25 12.46 0.12 20.53
C GLY A 25 11.29 0.79 19.85
N ALA A 26 10.06 0.55 20.35
CA ALA A 26 8.76 0.90 19.76
C ALA A 26 8.58 0.35 18.34
N MET A 27 7.60 -0.52 18.09
CA MET A 27 7.33 -1.02 16.73
C MET A 27 6.79 0.13 15.87
N ALA A 28 7.67 1.00 15.41
CA ALA A 28 7.39 1.90 14.30
C ALA A 28 7.01 1.00 13.13
N ALA A 29 5.87 1.31 12.50
CA ALA A 29 5.45 0.59 11.31
C ALA A 29 6.60 0.58 10.29
N PRO A 30 6.84 -0.54 9.59
CA PRO A 30 7.90 -0.61 8.59
C PRO A 30 7.73 0.52 7.57
N THR A 31 8.83 1.01 7.01
CA THR A 31 8.78 2.04 5.96
C THR A 31 9.21 1.43 4.63
N LEU A 32 8.33 1.41 3.63
CA LEU A 32 8.64 1.02 2.26
C LEU A 32 9.49 2.11 1.63
N THR A 33 10.57 1.70 0.96
CA THR A 33 11.20 2.52 -0.06
C THR A 33 10.31 2.57 -1.31
N LYS A 34 10.57 3.52 -2.21
CA LYS A 34 9.85 3.64 -3.47
C LYS A 34 9.90 2.35 -4.30
N GLU A 35 11.07 1.71 -4.38
CA GLU A 35 11.25 0.46 -5.13
C GLU A 35 10.44 -0.70 -4.52
N GLN A 36 10.47 -0.83 -3.19
CA GLN A 36 9.68 -1.84 -2.49
C GLN A 36 8.17 -1.58 -2.61
N ALA A 37 7.76 -0.31 -2.56
CA ALA A 37 6.36 0.07 -2.77
C ALA A 37 5.88 -0.29 -4.17
N LYS A 38 6.74 -0.13 -5.18
CA LYS A 38 6.45 -0.53 -6.56
C LYS A 38 6.35 -2.05 -6.69
N GLU A 39 7.30 -2.79 -6.15
CA GLU A 39 7.30 -4.26 -6.17
C GLU A 39 6.07 -4.83 -5.43
N ALA A 40 5.77 -4.34 -4.23
CA ALA A 40 4.59 -4.72 -3.47
C ALA A 40 3.28 -4.40 -4.21
N LEU A 41 3.23 -3.25 -4.90
CA LEU A 41 2.08 -2.84 -5.70
C LEU A 41 1.89 -3.74 -6.94
N ASP A 42 2.98 -4.09 -7.62
CA ASP A 42 2.96 -5.00 -8.76
C ASP A 42 2.51 -6.41 -8.36
N GLU A 43 3.02 -6.94 -7.24
CA GLU A 43 2.56 -8.22 -6.69
C GLU A 43 1.08 -8.17 -6.27
N ALA A 44 0.65 -7.11 -5.57
CA ALA A 44 -0.74 -6.96 -5.16
C ALA A 44 -1.69 -6.86 -6.35
N MET A 45 -1.30 -6.14 -7.41
CA MET A 45 -2.04 -6.06 -8.67
C MET A 45 -2.18 -7.44 -9.31
N ALA A 46 -1.08 -8.19 -9.46
CA ALA A 46 -1.12 -9.53 -10.05
C ALA A 46 -2.05 -10.49 -9.26
N ILE A 47 -2.05 -10.39 -7.94
CA ILE A 47 -2.93 -11.20 -7.08
C ILE A 47 -4.39 -10.80 -7.22
N LEU A 48 -4.70 -9.50 -7.30
CA LEU A 48 -6.07 -9.01 -7.44
C LEU A 48 -6.64 -9.20 -8.86
N GLU A 49 -5.77 -9.24 -9.86
CA GLU A 49 -6.13 -9.51 -11.27
C GLU A 49 -6.22 -10.99 -11.59
N ASP A 50 -5.76 -11.88 -10.69
CA ASP A 50 -6.04 -13.31 -10.77
C ASP A 50 -7.55 -13.56 -10.86
N GLU A 51 -7.98 -14.43 -11.79
CA GLU A 51 -9.41 -14.63 -12.08
C GLU A 51 -10.20 -15.09 -10.86
N GLU A 52 -9.61 -15.93 -10.00
CA GLU A 52 -10.28 -16.44 -8.81
C GLU A 52 -10.47 -15.33 -7.77
N ASN A 53 -9.44 -14.52 -7.53
CA ASN A 53 -9.49 -13.41 -6.57
C ASN A 53 -10.38 -12.27 -7.07
N LYS A 54 -10.28 -11.93 -8.36
CA LYS A 54 -11.16 -10.97 -9.01
C LYS A 54 -12.62 -11.40 -8.89
N LYS A 55 -12.92 -12.67 -9.17
CA LYS A 55 -14.28 -13.21 -9.04
C LYS A 55 -14.81 -13.07 -7.61
N LYS A 56 -14.02 -13.45 -6.60
CA LYS A 56 -14.40 -13.30 -5.17
C LYS A 56 -14.72 -11.84 -4.82
N CYS A 57 -13.89 -10.91 -5.28
CA CYS A 57 -14.11 -9.47 -5.03
C CYS A 57 -15.38 -8.97 -5.72
N VAL A 58 -15.59 -9.33 -7.00
CA VAL A 58 -16.77 -8.96 -7.77
C VAL A 58 -18.05 -9.54 -7.17
N GLU A 59 -18.05 -10.80 -6.73
CA GLU A 59 -19.19 -11.44 -6.06
C GLU A 59 -19.55 -10.71 -4.76
N CYS A 60 -18.55 -10.36 -3.93
CA CYS A 60 -18.74 -9.59 -2.72
C CYS A 60 -19.34 -8.21 -3.01
N ILE A 61 -18.78 -7.48 -3.97
CA ILE A 61 -19.29 -6.15 -4.38
C ILE A 61 -20.72 -6.23 -4.92
N THR A 62 -21.01 -7.26 -5.73
CA THR A 62 -22.34 -7.47 -6.31
C THR A 62 -23.37 -7.77 -5.23
N ALA A 63 -23.02 -8.59 -4.25
CA ALA A 63 -23.88 -8.89 -3.11
C ALA A 63 -24.18 -7.62 -2.30
N ILE A 64 -23.18 -6.78 -2.02
CA ILE A 64 -23.35 -5.53 -1.29
C ILE A 64 -24.22 -4.54 -2.09
N LYS A 65 -23.95 -4.35 -3.38
CA LYS A 65 -24.74 -3.45 -4.25
C LYS A 65 -26.18 -3.91 -4.40
N ALA A 66 -26.44 -5.21 -4.35
CA ALA A 66 -27.80 -5.77 -4.42
C ALA A 66 -28.66 -5.38 -3.22
N GLU A 67 -28.06 -5.01 -2.09
CA GLU A 67 -28.79 -4.54 -0.90
C GLU A 67 -29.37 -3.14 -1.04
N LYS A 68 -28.97 -2.38 -2.08
CA LYS A 68 -29.47 -1.02 -2.37
C LYS A 68 -29.38 -0.10 -1.14
N LEU A 69 -28.25 -0.18 -0.44
CA LEU A 69 -27.97 0.63 0.73
C LEU A 69 -27.76 2.10 0.35
N GLU A 70 -27.96 3.01 1.30
CA GLU A 70 -27.58 4.41 1.12
C GLU A 70 -26.07 4.53 0.87
N PRO A 71 -25.58 5.55 0.13
CA PRO A 71 -24.18 5.66 -0.27
C PRO A 71 -23.15 5.56 0.88
N MET A 72 -23.51 6.04 2.07
CA MET A 72 -22.64 5.93 3.25
C MET A 72 -22.62 4.51 3.83
N GLN A 73 -23.78 3.83 3.83
CA GLN A 73 -23.91 2.46 4.32
C GLN A 73 -23.23 1.46 3.37
N GLU A 74 -23.35 1.66 2.06
CA GLU A 74 -22.64 0.88 1.05
C GLU A 74 -21.13 0.97 1.25
N LYS A 75 -20.60 2.19 1.43
CA LYS A 75 -19.16 2.41 1.70
C LYS A 75 -18.70 1.73 2.99
N MET A 76 -19.48 1.83 4.06
CA MET A 76 -19.18 1.12 5.30
C MET A 76 -19.15 -0.39 5.09
N LYS A 77 -20.09 -0.92 4.29
CA LYS A 77 -20.20 -2.36 4.05
C LYS A 77 -19.06 -2.89 3.17
N LEU A 78 -18.68 -2.15 2.14
CA LEU A 78 -17.45 -2.41 1.38
C LEU A 78 -16.22 -2.41 2.29
N MET A 79 -16.08 -1.43 3.17
CA MET A 79 -14.97 -1.42 4.14
C MET A 79 -15.02 -2.56 5.16
N SER A 80 -16.21 -3.05 5.54
CA SER A 80 -16.34 -4.14 6.51
C SER A 80 -16.27 -5.55 5.90
N GLU A 81 -16.52 -5.70 4.60
CA GLU A 81 -16.58 -7.02 3.94
C GLU A 81 -15.51 -7.19 2.86
N LEU A 82 -15.35 -6.21 1.97
CA LEU A 82 -14.38 -6.30 0.86
C LEU A 82 -12.94 -6.15 1.35
N VAL A 83 -12.68 -5.22 2.27
CA VAL A 83 -11.33 -5.02 2.84
C VAL A 83 -10.81 -6.28 3.54
N PRO A 84 -11.54 -6.93 4.46
CA PRO A 84 -11.06 -8.17 5.07
C PRO A 84 -10.99 -9.36 4.11
N LEU A 85 -11.68 -9.31 2.96
CA LEU A 85 -11.50 -10.29 1.87
C LEU A 85 -10.18 -10.08 1.13
N VAL A 86 -9.84 -8.83 0.80
CA VAL A 86 -8.63 -8.45 0.04
C VAL A 86 -7.36 -8.50 0.90
N THR A 87 -7.46 -8.09 2.17
CA THR A 87 -6.35 -8.04 3.14
C THR A 87 -5.49 -9.32 3.14
N PRO A 88 -6.05 -10.54 3.34
CA PRO A 88 -5.26 -11.77 3.32
C PRO A 88 -4.69 -12.13 1.94
N MET A 89 -5.29 -11.66 0.84
CA MET A 89 -4.78 -11.89 -0.52
C MET A 89 -3.46 -11.14 -0.72
N VAL A 90 -3.41 -9.87 -0.29
CA VAL A 90 -2.24 -8.98 -0.49
C VAL A 90 -1.29 -8.93 0.71
N GLN A 91 -1.58 -9.67 1.78
CA GLN A 91 -0.73 -9.76 2.97
C GLN A 91 0.63 -10.40 2.64
N GLY A 92 0.67 -11.48 1.86
CA GLY A 92 1.90 -12.23 1.58
C GLY A 92 3.04 -11.39 0.97
N PRO A 93 2.79 -10.58 -0.08
CA PRO A 93 3.78 -9.64 -0.62
C PRO A 93 4.28 -8.64 0.42
N MET A 94 3.40 -8.16 1.29
CA MET A 94 3.69 -7.11 2.26
C MET A 94 4.44 -7.62 3.49
N GLU A 95 4.25 -8.88 3.87
CA GLU A 95 4.97 -9.55 4.96
C GLU A 95 6.49 -9.60 4.71
N LYS A 96 6.91 -9.68 3.45
CA LYS A 96 8.34 -9.62 3.07
C LYS A 96 9.02 -8.32 3.51
N TYR A 97 8.25 -7.24 3.65
CA TYR A 97 8.75 -5.93 4.07
C TYR A 97 8.41 -5.60 5.53
N GLY A 98 7.94 -6.58 6.29
CA GLY A 98 7.65 -6.45 7.72
C GLY A 98 6.24 -5.98 8.06
N PHE A 99 5.35 -5.87 7.09
CA PHE A 99 3.94 -5.53 7.35
C PHE A 99 3.15 -6.78 7.72
N ASN A 100 2.26 -6.65 8.70
CA ASN A 100 1.33 -7.67 9.13
C ASN A 100 -0.10 -7.17 8.91
N LYS A 101 -1.12 -7.96 9.27
CA LYS A 101 -2.54 -7.56 9.10
C LYS A 101 -2.86 -6.20 9.73
N ASP A 102 -2.28 -5.90 10.88
CA ASP A 102 -2.53 -4.66 11.62
C ASP A 102 -1.81 -3.45 11.00
N THR A 103 -0.67 -3.66 10.33
CA THR A 103 0.12 -2.62 9.68
C THR A 103 -0.06 -2.55 8.17
N LEU A 104 -0.79 -3.48 7.56
CA LEU A 104 -1.01 -3.57 6.10
C LEU A 104 -1.63 -2.29 5.55
N MET A 105 -2.60 -1.74 6.26
CA MET A 105 -3.23 -0.46 5.91
C MET A 105 -2.21 0.69 5.91
N MET A 106 -1.24 0.69 6.83
CA MET A 106 -0.15 1.67 6.80
C MET A 106 0.79 1.43 5.62
N GLY A 107 1.07 0.17 5.26
CA GLY A 107 1.83 -0.17 4.06
C GLY A 107 1.16 0.36 2.80
N MET A 108 -0.15 0.17 2.66
CA MET A 108 -0.92 0.70 1.54
C MET A 108 -0.94 2.23 1.49
N MET A 109 -0.98 2.90 2.67
CA MET A 109 -0.85 4.34 2.75
C MET A 109 0.52 4.83 2.24
N GLN A 110 1.60 4.10 2.56
CA GLN A 110 2.94 4.42 2.08
C GLN A 110 3.09 4.19 0.57
N ILE A 111 2.49 3.11 0.04
CA ILE A 111 2.43 2.90 -1.42
C ILE A 111 1.71 4.07 -2.10
N ASN A 112 0.58 4.51 -1.56
CA ASN A 112 -0.14 5.67 -2.10
C ASN A 112 0.68 6.95 -2.02
N MET A 113 1.44 7.16 -0.94
CA MET A 113 2.35 8.30 -0.79
C MET A 113 3.46 8.28 -1.85
N HIS A 114 4.11 7.14 -2.07
CA HIS A 114 5.12 6.99 -3.12
C HIS A 114 4.52 7.14 -4.52
N ALA A 115 3.32 6.61 -4.75
CA ALA A 115 2.62 6.73 -6.01
C ALA A 115 2.26 8.19 -6.33
N SER A 116 1.93 9.01 -5.33
CA SER A 116 1.68 10.44 -5.59
C SER A 116 2.86 11.15 -6.24
N ALA A 117 4.08 10.66 -6.05
CA ALA A 117 5.31 11.20 -6.64
C ALA A 117 5.88 10.32 -7.79
N ASP A 118 5.17 9.27 -8.19
CA ASP A 118 5.59 8.34 -9.24
C ASP A 118 4.46 8.08 -10.26
N PRO A 119 4.61 8.56 -11.51
CA PRO A 119 3.55 8.46 -12.52
C PRO A 119 3.25 7.03 -12.98
N ASP A 120 4.18 6.07 -12.83
CA ASP A 120 3.95 4.67 -13.18
C ASP A 120 3.13 3.94 -12.12
N MET A 121 3.26 4.34 -10.86
CA MET A 121 2.52 3.76 -9.73
C MET A 121 1.12 4.36 -9.57
N GLN A 122 0.91 5.64 -9.92
CA GLN A 122 -0.40 6.31 -9.84
C GLN A 122 -1.55 5.50 -10.43
N PRO A 123 -1.50 5.04 -11.70
CA PRO A 123 -2.62 4.32 -12.30
C PRO A 123 -2.90 3.00 -11.59
N LYS A 124 -1.85 2.31 -11.10
CA LYS A 124 -1.97 1.03 -10.38
C LYS A 124 -2.62 1.22 -9.02
N VAL A 125 -2.15 2.19 -8.23
CA VAL A 125 -2.78 2.51 -6.93
C VAL A 125 -4.22 2.97 -7.12
N ALA A 126 -4.48 3.80 -8.14
CA ALA A 126 -5.84 4.24 -8.44
C ALA A 126 -6.76 3.06 -8.78
N LYS A 127 -6.27 2.05 -9.53
CA LYS A 127 -7.01 0.83 -9.84
C LYS A 127 -7.35 0.04 -8.57
N ILE A 128 -6.38 -0.18 -7.68
CA ILE A 128 -6.66 -0.88 -6.40
C ILE A 128 -7.61 -0.07 -5.51
N MET A 129 -7.43 1.25 -5.42
CA MET A 129 -8.31 2.10 -4.62
C MET A 129 -9.75 2.10 -5.14
N ARG A 130 -9.94 2.12 -6.47
CA ARG A 130 -11.27 1.97 -7.10
C ARG A 130 -11.85 0.59 -6.82
N ALA A 131 -11.05 -0.45 -6.95
CA ALA A 131 -11.44 -1.82 -6.64
C ALA A 131 -11.97 -1.95 -5.19
N LEU A 132 -11.25 -1.39 -4.20
CA LEU A 132 -11.66 -1.34 -2.79
C LEU A 132 -12.89 -0.47 -2.53
N GLN A 133 -13.20 0.48 -3.42
CA GLN A 133 -14.43 1.28 -3.38
C GLN A 133 -15.62 0.61 -4.07
N GLY A 134 -15.49 -0.66 -4.48
CA GLY A 134 -16.54 -1.38 -5.18
C GLY A 134 -16.59 -1.13 -6.68
N ASN A 135 -15.53 -0.55 -7.25
CA ASN A 135 -15.32 -0.40 -8.69
C ASN A 135 -14.21 -1.35 -9.14
N PHE A 136 -14.54 -2.64 -9.21
CA PHE A 136 -13.67 -3.69 -9.76
C PHE A 136 -13.78 -3.85 -11.29
N ASP A 137 -14.45 -2.90 -11.95
CA ASP A 137 -14.52 -2.79 -13.39
C ASP A 137 -13.17 -2.34 -13.96
N ASP A 138 -12.71 -3.08 -14.97
CA ASP A 138 -11.80 -2.59 -15.99
C ASP A 138 -12.63 -1.86 -17.05
#